data_AF-A0A350DJ55-F1
#
_entry.id   AF-A0A350DJ55-F1
#
_cell.length_a   1.000
_cell.length_b   1.000
_cell.length_c   1.000
_cell.angle_alpha   90.00
_cell.angle_beta   90.00
_cell.angle_gamma   90.00
#
_symmetry.space_group_name_H-M   'P 1'
#
loop_
_entity.id
_entity.type
_entity.pdbx_description
1 polymer ?
#
loop_
_entity_poly.entity_id
_entity_poly.type
_entity_poly.pdbx_seq_one_letter_code
_entity_poly.pdbx_strand_id
1 'polypeptide(L)'
;MSTTPSSKLTPGARFRAALEANRPLPILGTINAYTAMMAERVGHQAIYLSGGGVANASFGLPDLGMTTMNDVVEDAHRICGATELPLLVDIDTGWGGAFNIARTVKEMQRAGVAAVHLEDQVAQKRCGHRPNKAIVSQ
;
A
#
# COMPACT_ATOMS: atom_id res chain seq x y z
N MET A 1 3.37 -25.92 17.80
CA MET A 1 2.88 -25.67 16.44
C MET A 1 1.48 -25.11 16.55
N SER A 2 1.34 -23.78 16.53
CA SER A 2 0.04 -23.10 16.68
C SER A 2 -0.58 -22.95 15.30
N THR A 3 -1.66 -23.68 15.04
CA THR A 3 -2.49 -23.52 13.84
C THR A 3 -3.42 -22.32 14.06
N THR A 4 -2.96 -21.12 13.72
CA THR A 4 -3.77 -19.90 13.85
C THR A 4 -4.87 -19.89 12.77
N PRO A 5 -6.16 -19.77 13.13
CA PRO A 5 -7.27 -19.76 12.19
C PRO A 5 -7.40 -18.39 11.52
N SER A 6 -6.52 -18.08 10.55
CA SER A 6 -6.48 -16.75 9.91
C SER A 6 -7.32 -16.64 8.62
N SER A 7 -7.75 -17.75 8.01
CA SER A 7 -8.31 -17.76 6.65
C SER A 7 -9.75 -17.25 6.49
N LYS A 8 -10.45 -16.87 7.57
CA LYS A 8 -11.87 -16.43 7.49
C LYS A 8 -12.06 -14.91 7.40
N LEU A 9 -11.04 -14.11 7.68
CA LEU A 9 -11.17 -12.65 7.70
C LEU A 9 -10.74 -12.04 6.36
N THR A 10 -11.43 -10.98 5.94
CA THR A 10 -11.00 -10.17 4.79
C THR A 10 -9.66 -9.48 5.11
N PRO A 11 -8.85 -9.12 4.11
CA PRO A 11 -7.58 -8.41 4.35
C PRO A 11 -7.76 -7.16 5.23
N GLY A 12 -8.78 -6.35 4.96
CA GLY A 12 -9.09 -5.16 5.77
C GLY A 12 -9.50 -5.48 7.22
N ALA A 13 -10.20 -6.60 7.46
CA ALA A 13 -10.51 -7.05 8.81
C ALA A 13 -9.24 -7.50 9.56
N ARG A 14 -8.30 -8.19 8.88
CA ARG A 14 -6.99 -8.54 9.45
C ARG A 14 -6.18 -7.30 9.84
N PHE A 15 -6.18 -6.27 8.99
CA PHE A 15 -5.49 -5.01 9.30
C PHE A 15 -6.05 -4.31 10.54
N ARG A 16 -7.38 -4.22 10.67
CA ARG A 16 -8.02 -3.65 11.87
C ARG A 16 -7.71 -4.44 13.13
N ALA A 17 -7.75 -5.76 13.06
CA ALA A 17 -7.37 -6.62 14.18
C ALA A 17 -5.89 -6.42 14.59
N ALA A 18 -4.99 -6.27 13.62
CA ALA A 18 -3.58 -5.97 13.88
C ALA A 18 -3.39 -4.61 14.58
N LEU A 19 -4.16 -3.58 14.21
CA LEU A 19 -4.15 -2.27 14.88
C LEU A 19 -4.70 -2.32 16.31
N GLU A 20 -5.73 -3.14 16.56
CA GLU A 20 -6.28 -3.32 17.91
C GLU A 20 -5.30 -4.06 18.83
N ALA A 21 -4.62 -5.06 18.29
CA ALA A 21 -3.68 -5.90 19.04
C ALA A 21 -2.32 -5.22 19.34
N ASN A 22 -1.93 -4.18 18.58
CA ASN A 22 -0.60 -3.58 18.68
C ASN A 22 -0.67 -2.04 18.82
N ARG A 23 0.06 -1.48 19.80
CA ARG A 23 0.10 -0.02 20.05
C ARG A 23 1.53 0.46 20.36
N PRO A 24 2.28 1.04 19.39
CA PRO A 24 1.92 1.19 17.98
C PRO A 24 2.05 -0.13 17.20
N LEU A 25 1.34 -0.26 16.08
CA LEU A 25 1.56 -1.32 15.09
C LEU A 25 2.74 -0.92 14.17
N PRO A 26 3.87 -1.65 14.16
CA PRO A 26 4.91 -1.43 13.16
C PRO A 26 4.44 -1.96 11.80
N ILE A 27 4.44 -1.09 10.78
CA ILE A 27 4.08 -1.43 9.40
C ILE A 27 5.31 -1.23 8.52
N LEU A 28 5.88 -2.32 8.01
CA LEU A 28 7.16 -2.27 7.29
C LEU A 28 6.97 -2.12 5.79
N GLY A 29 7.75 -1.21 5.19
CA GLY A 29 7.84 -1.07 3.74
C GLY A 29 8.47 -2.31 3.10
N THR A 30 7.78 -2.90 2.12
CA THR A 30 8.24 -4.06 1.36
C THR A 30 8.17 -3.74 -0.13
N ILE A 31 9.33 -3.74 -0.80
CA ILE A 31 9.43 -3.32 -2.20
C ILE A 31 9.01 -4.41 -3.20
N ASN A 32 8.91 -5.67 -2.75
CA ASN A 32 8.48 -6.80 -3.57
C ASN A 32 7.99 -7.97 -2.70
N ALA A 33 7.43 -8.99 -3.36
CA ALA A 33 6.92 -10.21 -2.73
C ALA A 33 7.94 -10.92 -1.83
N TYR A 34 9.21 -10.95 -2.20
CA TYR A 34 10.24 -11.62 -1.40
C TYR A 34 10.49 -10.90 -0.07
N THR A 35 10.57 -9.57 -0.11
CA THR A 35 10.68 -8.76 1.13
C THR A 35 9.46 -8.87 2.02
N ALA A 36 8.26 -9.04 1.44
CA ALA A 36 7.03 -9.30 2.19
C ALA A 36 7.04 -10.66 2.90
N MET A 37 7.44 -11.72 2.20
CA MET A 37 7.63 -13.04 2.82
C MET A 37 8.67 -13.02 3.95
N MET A 38 9.74 -12.23 3.82
CA MET A 38 10.71 -12.05 4.91
C MET A 38 10.10 -11.32 6.10
N ALA A 39 9.31 -10.26 5.89
CA ALA A 39 8.64 -9.53 6.96
C ALA A 39 7.69 -10.45 7.76
N GLU A 40 6.94 -11.32 7.07
CA GLU A 40 6.10 -12.33 7.70
C GLU A 40 6.91 -13.34 8.52
N ARG A 41 8.01 -13.87 7.98
CA ARG A 41 8.88 -14.82 8.69
C ARG A 41 9.51 -14.22 9.95
N VAL A 42 9.79 -12.93 9.96
CA VAL A 42 10.33 -12.21 11.12
C VAL A 42 9.24 -11.86 12.14
N GLY A 43 7.96 -12.08 11.82
CA GLY A 43 6.85 -11.96 12.75
C GLY A 43 6.13 -10.60 12.70
N HIS A 44 6.33 -9.80 11.64
CA HIS A 44 5.54 -8.59 11.45
C HIS A 44 4.06 -8.91 11.24
N GLN A 45 3.20 -7.95 11.62
CA GLN A 45 1.75 -8.14 11.61
C GLN A 45 1.05 -7.35 10.49
N ALA A 46 1.78 -6.47 9.79
CA ALA A 46 1.33 -5.70 8.65
C ALA A 46 2.52 -5.20 7.83
N ILE A 47 2.29 -4.92 6.55
CA ILE A 47 3.29 -4.46 5.60
C ILE A 47 2.76 -3.28 4.77
N TYR A 48 3.66 -2.58 4.11
CA TYR A 48 3.40 -1.36 3.37
C TYR A 48 4.02 -1.39 1.97
N LEU A 49 3.27 -0.96 0.96
CA LEU A 49 3.77 -0.66 -0.36
C LEU A 49 3.83 0.86 -0.55
N SER A 50 5.05 1.37 -0.65
CA SER A 50 5.33 2.80 -0.85
C SER A 50 5.20 3.18 -2.33
N GLY A 51 4.50 4.28 -2.64
CA GLY A 51 4.38 4.79 -4.01
C GLY A 51 5.74 5.22 -4.57
N GLY A 52 6.52 5.93 -3.76
CA GLY A 52 7.93 6.23 -4.08
C GLY A 52 8.83 4.99 -4.13
N GLY A 53 8.47 3.93 -3.40
CA GLY A 53 9.13 2.63 -3.50
C GLY A 53 8.90 1.97 -4.86
N VAL A 54 7.65 1.95 -5.34
CA VAL A 54 7.32 1.46 -6.69
C VAL A 54 8.06 2.28 -7.75
N ALA A 55 8.00 3.62 -7.68
CA ALA A 55 8.70 4.48 -8.64
C ALA A 55 10.20 4.19 -8.68
N ASN A 56 10.88 4.20 -7.53
CA ASN A 56 12.33 4.06 -7.47
C ASN A 56 12.80 2.62 -7.74
N ALA A 57 12.21 1.62 -7.07
CA ALA A 57 12.72 0.26 -7.07
C ALA A 57 12.22 -0.57 -8.26
N SER A 58 10.95 -0.40 -8.64
CA SER A 58 10.35 -1.19 -9.73
C SER A 58 10.63 -0.57 -11.10
N PHE A 59 10.77 0.76 -11.18
CA PHE A 59 10.91 1.48 -12.46
C PHE A 59 12.17 2.35 -12.59
N GLY A 60 12.93 2.59 -11.52
CA GLY A 60 14.09 3.50 -11.57
C GLY A 60 13.71 4.97 -11.82
N LEU A 61 12.49 5.36 -11.45
CA LEU A 61 11.92 6.69 -11.65
C LEU A 61 11.86 7.48 -10.33
N PRO A 62 11.97 8.82 -10.36
CA PRO A 62 11.76 9.64 -9.18
C PRO A 62 10.29 9.65 -8.75
N ASP A 63 10.07 9.86 -7.46
CA ASP A 63 8.73 9.99 -6.85
C ASP A 63 8.07 11.36 -7.17
N LEU A 64 7.66 11.52 -8.43
CA LEU A 64 7.05 12.73 -9.00
C LEU A 64 5.70 12.43 -9.70
N GLY A 65 5.01 11.35 -9.27
CA GLY A 65 3.73 10.95 -9.85
C GLY A 65 3.85 10.41 -11.29
N MET A 66 5.01 9.82 -11.63
CA MET A 66 5.26 9.26 -12.96
C MET A 66 4.71 7.84 -13.13
N THR A 67 4.56 7.10 -12.04
CA THR A 67 3.94 5.78 -12.02
C THR A 67 2.43 5.89 -12.15
N THR A 68 1.82 4.86 -12.73
CA THR A 68 0.38 4.75 -12.92
C THR A 68 -0.25 3.86 -11.85
N MET A 69 -1.57 3.91 -11.74
CA MET A 69 -2.33 2.99 -10.88
C MET A 69 -2.02 1.52 -11.20
N ASN A 70 -1.89 1.15 -12.47
CA ASN A 70 -1.63 -0.23 -12.87
C ASN A 70 -0.26 -0.72 -12.38
N ASP A 71 0.75 0.15 -12.35
CA ASP A 71 2.09 -0.18 -11.87
C ASP A 71 2.06 -0.56 -10.38
N VAL A 72 1.32 0.22 -9.58
CA VAL A 72 1.16 -0.04 -8.14
C VAL A 72 0.28 -1.27 -7.89
N VAL A 73 -0.79 -1.45 -8.66
CA VAL A 73 -1.69 -2.62 -8.55
C VAL A 73 -0.94 -3.92 -8.86
N GLU A 74 -0.06 -3.92 -9.85
CA GLU A 74 0.73 -5.09 -10.23
C GLU A 74 1.67 -5.52 -9.08
N ASP A 75 2.40 -4.59 -8.46
CA ASP A 75 3.24 -4.90 -7.31
C ASP A 75 2.43 -5.29 -6.06
N ALA A 76 1.28 -4.64 -5.83
CA ALA A 76 0.36 -5.03 -4.77
C ALA A 76 -0.16 -6.46 -4.95
N HIS A 77 -0.57 -6.83 -6.17
CA HIS A 77 -1.05 -8.17 -6.50
C HIS A 77 0.04 -9.23 -6.26
N ARG A 78 1.28 -8.95 -6.70
CA ARG A 78 2.42 -9.85 -6.44
C ARG A 78 2.70 -10.04 -4.95
N ILE A 79 2.62 -8.97 -4.16
CA ILE A 79 2.85 -9.02 -2.71
C ILE A 79 1.73 -9.79 -2.02
N CYS A 80 0.48 -9.40 -2.26
CA CYS A 80 -0.70 -10.05 -1.66
C CYS A 80 -0.82 -11.53 -2.03
N GLY A 81 -0.34 -11.94 -3.22
CA GLY A 81 -0.29 -13.36 -3.61
C GLY A 81 0.80 -14.18 -2.91
N ALA A 82 1.76 -13.53 -2.24
CA ALA A 82 2.93 -14.19 -1.63
C ALA A 82 2.90 -14.25 -0.10
N THR A 83 2.01 -13.51 0.56
CA THR A 83 1.90 -13.45 2.03
C THR A 83 0.47 -13.20 2.48
N GLU A 84 0.12 -13.69 3.68
CA GLU A 84 -1.18 -13.42 4.30
C GLU A 84 -1.20 -12.11 5.11
N LEU A 85 -0.05 -11.44 5.26
CA LEU A 85 0.00 -10.17 5.98
C LEU A 85 -0.86 -9.10 5.29
N PRO A 86 -1.63 -8.31 6.06
CA PRO A 86 -2.40 -7.22 5.49
C PRO A 86 -1.47 -6.13 4.94
N LEU A 87 -1.69 -5.78 3.67
CA LEU A 87 -0.93 -4.74 2.96
C LEU A 87 -1.65 -3.39 3.01
N LEU A 88 -0.95 -2.36 3.48
CA LEU A 88 -1.30 -0.94 3.31
C LEU A 88 -0.62 -0.41 2.04
N VAL A 89 -1.35 0.28 1.17
CA VAL A 89 -0.80 0.82 -0.09
C VAL A 89 -0.95 2.33 -0.16
N ASP A 90 0.11 2.98 -0.61
CA ASP A 90 0.12 4.36 -1.08
C ASP A 90 -0.58 4.48 -2.43
N ILE A 91 -1.67 5.25 -2.49
CA ILE A 91 -2.39 5.48 -3.74
C ILE A 91 -2.26 6.92 -4.25
N ASP A 92 -1.25 7.65 -3.78
CA ASP A 92 -1.01 9.05 -4.14
C ASP A 92 -2.31 9.88 -4.00
N THR A 93 -2.73 10.53 -5.09
CA THR A 93 -3.97 11.30 -5.22
C THR A 93 -5.09 10.51 -5.91
N GLY A 94 -4.89 9.21 -6.16
CA GLY A 94 -5.86 8.32 -6.79
C GLY A 94 -5.90 8.36 -8.33
N TRP A 95 -4.86 8.93 -8.95
CA TRP A 95 -4.62 8.97 -10.41
C TRP A 95 -5.78 9.55 -11.24
N GLY A 96 -6.41 10.62 -10.75
CA GLY A 96 -7.40 11.40 -11.50
C GLY A 96 -8.54 11.90 -10.63
N GLY A 97 -9.72 12.09 -11.25
CA GLY A 97 -10.92 12.56 -10.56
C GLY A 97 -11.69 11.45 -9.83
N ALA A 98 -12.91 11.74 -9.39
CA ALA A 98 -13.73 10.81 -8.60
C ALA A 98 -13.91 9.42 -9.24
N PHE A 99 -14.08 9.34 -10.58
CA PHE A 99 -14.19 8.06 -11.27
C PHE A 99 -12.88 7.26 -11.28
N ASN A 100 -11.73 7.95 -11.37
CA ASN A 100 -10.42 7.33 -11.27
C ASN A 100 -10.18 6.82 -9.85
N ILE A 101 -10.47 7.63 -8.83
CA ILE A 101 -10.39 7.23 -7.42
C ILE A 101 -11.26 6.00 -7.15
N ALA A 102 -12.52 6.00 -7.62
CA ALA A 102 -13.42 4.86 -7.47
C ALA A 102 -12.89 3.60 -8.15
N ARG A 103 -12.27 3.73 -9.33
CA ARG A 103 -11.60 2.62 -10.02
C ARG A 103 -10.39 2.13 -9.21
N THR A 104 -9.52 3.04 -8.77
CA THR A 104 -8.34 2.75 -7.95
C THR A 104 -8.69 1.93 -6.71
N VAL A 105 -9.70 2.36 -5.95
CA VAL A 105 -10.16 1.62 -4.75
C VAL A 105 -10.60 0.20 -5.11
N LYS A 106 -11.37 0.03 -6.19
CA LYS A 106 -11.83 -1.29 -6.64
C LYS A 106 -10.69 -2.19 -7.09
N GLU A 107 -9.70 -1.66 -7.82
CA GLU A 107 -8.54 -2.43 -8.27
C GLU A 107 -7.64 -2.84 -7.09
N MET A 108 -7.40 -1.95 -6.12
CA MET A 108 -6.67 -2.30 -4.89
C MET A 108 -7.38 -3.40 -4.10
N GLN A 109 -8.71 -3.30 -3.95
CA GLN A 109 -9.51 -4.36 -3.32
C GLN A 109 -9.38 -5.70 -4.05
N ARG A 110 -9.45 -5.69 -5.39
CA ARG A 110 -9.28 -6.89 -6.22
C ARG A 110 -7.89 -7.51 -6.10
N ALA A 111 -6.86 -6.68 -5.94
CA ALA A 111 -5.49 -7.12 -5.71
C ALA A 111 -5.25 -7.72 -4.31
N GLY A 112 -6.23 -7.64 -3.40
CA GLY A 112 -6.11 -8.17 -2.03
C GLY A 112 -5.56 -7.18 -1.00
N VAL A 113 -5.47 -5.89 -1.37
CA VAL A 113 -5.00 -4.83 -0.47
C VAL A 113 -5.94 -4.67 0.73
N ALA A 114 -5.35 -4.52 1.92
CA ALA A 114 -6.10 -4.43 3.16
C ALA A 114 -6.50 -2.98 3.51
N ALA A 115 -5.63 -2.02 3.20
CA ALA A 115 -5.84 -0.61 3.44
C ALA A 115 -5.14 0.23 2.38
N VAL A 116 -5.63 1.45 2.16
CA VAL A 116 -4.98 2.44 1.31
C VAL A 116 -4.90 3.76 2.05
N HIS A 117 -3.93 4.60 1.71
CA HIS A 117 -3.95 6.01 2.08
C HIS A 117 -3.92 6.88 0.82
N LEU A 118 -4.68 7.98 0.87
CA LEU A 118 -4.85 8.96 -0.20
C LEU A 118 -4.43 10.32 0.36
N GLU A 119 -3.66 11.08 -0.39
CA GLU A 119 -3.17 12.40 0.02
C GLU A 119 -3.89 13.55 -0.69
N ASP A 120 -3.88 14.73 -0.04
CA ASP A 120 -4.54 15.96 -0.48
C ASP A 120 -3.65 16.84 -1.37
N GLN A 121 -2.53 16.31 -1.87
CA GLN A 121 -1.70 17.03 -2.83
C GLN A 121 -2.45 17.29 -4.14
N VAL A 122 -2.06 18.36 -4.83
CA VAL A 122 -2.45 18.55 -6.23
C VAL A 122 -1.95 17.38 -7.08
N ALA A 123 -2.60 17.10 -8.21
CA ALA A 123 -2.29 15.93 -9.05
C ALA A 123 -0.81 15.82 -9.45
N GLN A 124 -0.13 16.96 -9.67
CA GLN A 124 1.33 17.00 -9.83
C GLN A 124 2.02 16.93 -8.46
N LYS A 125 1.83 15.80 -7.78
CA LYS A 125 2.32 15.56 -6.42
C LYS A 125 3.84 15.46 -6.38
N ARG A 126 4.38 15.62 -5.17
CA ARG A 126 5.81 15.43 -4.87
C ARG A 126 5.95 14.56 -3.62
N CYS A 127 7.09 13.90 -3.47
CA CYS A 127 7.42 13.24 -2.23
C CYS A 127 7.19 14.17 -1.00
N GLY A 128 6.52 13.65 0.04
CA GLY A 128 6.19 14.38 1.27
C GLY A 128 7.39 15.00 2.00
N HIS A 129 8.62 14.56 1.73
CA HIS A 129 9.85 15.11 2.31
C HIS A 129 10.50 16.22 1.47
N ARG A 130 9.94 16.57 0.30
CA ARG A 130 10.48 17.61 -0.60
C ARG A 130 9.80 18.97 -0.38
N PRO A 131 10.49 20.09 -0.64
CA PRO A 131 9.90 21.43 -0.57
C PRO A 131 8.97 21.71 -1.77
N ASN A 132 8.17 22.78 -1.65
CA ASN A 132 7.27 23.30 -2.70
C ASN A 132 6.15 22.32 -3.10
N LYS A 133 5.49 21.74 -2.10
CA LYS A 133 4.25 20.95 -2.28
C LYS A 133 3.05 21.90 -2.27
N ALA A 134 1.99 21.52 -2.98
CA ALA A 134 0.72 22.21 -2.97
C ALA A 134 -0.39 21.21 -2.66
N ILE A 135 -1.40 21.66 -1.92
CA ILE A 135 -2.58 20.86 -1.56
C ILE A 135 -3.84 21.47 -2.19
N VAL A 136 -4.87 20.65 -2.33
CA VAL A 136 -6.20 21.10 -2.76
C VAL A 136 -6.89 21.92 -1.67
N SER A 137 -7.97 22.63 -2.03
CA SER A 137 -8.83 23.32 -1.04
C SER A 137 -9.59 22.32 -0.18
N GLN A 138 -9.88 22.69 1.07
CA GLN A 138 -10.69 21.92 2.01
C GLN A 138 -12.20 22.09 1.79
#